data_AF-A0A559IV80-F1
#
_entry.id   AF-A0A559IV80-F1
#
_cell.length_a   1.000
_cell.length_b   1.000
_cell.length_c   1.000
_cell.angle_alpha   90.00
_cell.angle_beta   90.00
_cell.angle_gamma   90.00
#
_symmetry.space_group_name_H-M   'P 1'
#
loop_
_entity.id
_entity.type
_entity.pdbx_description
1 polymer ?
#
loop_
_entity_poly.entity_id
_entity_poly.type
_entity_poly.pdbx_seq_one_letter_code
_entity_poly.pdbx_strand_id
1 'polypeptide(L)'
;MLEKLHRSLSPSLLLLLAFCAAVFIGEETVISIATLIVLSAELGISYGLFKKRDKSDLALIIALGTESLFLWTRAPWLLACSILLLIAASLWRAVIAPSARGKATVWRVARGTLFSLAALAVSVLWMVDLYAQSWTRPVKLPADMNAAIEDSILDSSAVMLRNIETMNAFGSRTTGSEGHNRFVVWLERQVTDMGFTVHRDNYAFDRWDEKSSSFFIEEDEIRISSVFPYSGVTDDEGVSGELVYTKRGDYTKASGKIAVVEIENIANLPMGLLMNVRGAFPEKTGLVTSDGDLVVTAALKEAHLEKAKEHGVLAVILVWKGASDDKLRKEYVPFTSDYAGIPAVWVNATEGQKVIRAARAHQAGTVRLQAELQKNAPTESFYVKIEGKNKQEAILVNTHTDGVNAIEENGAVGMLSMLRYLRHEPPERTMVFAFVTGHFRLPEFKGTSQATSTWLQAHPELWDGREGHMRAVAGITVEHLGSMEWKDDGEGRYGPTGLISTEYTYAGNERMGAIWLKAVEEKSRTRTVVLRGHNRFQFGESQPLFEAGIPVIGFIPMPDYLLVDRESREMDKFDVKLMREQIVSLLKAVKLVDATETDELGKSDSYSYFYGRTR
;
A
#
# COMPACT_ATOMS: atom_id res chain seq x y z
N MET A 1 -45.51 -27.65 -0.75
CA MET A 1 -44.71 -26.62 -1.44
C MET A 1 -43.76 -25.93 -0.49
N LEU A 2 -44.24 -25.36 0.63
CA LEU A 2 -43.45 -24.71 1.67
C LEU A 2 -42.31 -25.57 2.26
N GLU A 3 -42.53 -26.85 2.57
CA GLU A 3 -41.47 -27.75 3.09
C GLU A 3 -40.32 -27.94 2.09
N LYS A 4 -40.62 -28.03 0.78
CA LYS A 4 -39.59 -28.17 -0.27
C LYS A 4 -38.77 -26.88 -0.46
N LEU A 5 -39.44 -25.73 -0.40
CA LEU A 5 -38.80 -24.42 -0.50
C LEU A 5 -37.89 -24.15 0.71
N HIS A 6 -38.36 -24.44 1.92
CA HIS A 6 -37.56 -24.33 3.13
C HIS A 6 -36.30 -25.21 3.09
N ARG A 7 -36.43 -26.47 2.67
CA ARG A 7 -35.29 -27.39 2.52
C ARG A 7 -34.27 -26.95 1.47
N SER A 8 -34.68 -26.20 0.44
CA SER A 8 -33.71 -25.70 -0.56
C SER A 8 -33.01 -24.42 -0.12
N LEU A 9 -33.66 -23.57 0.68
CA LEU A 9 -33.13 -22.25 1.08
C LEU A 9 -32.30 -22.31 2.36
N SER A 10 -32.68 -23.16 3.33
CA SER A 10 -32.04 -23.24 4.64
C SER A 10 -30.52 -23.46 4.59
N PRO A 11 -29.95 -24.37 3.76
CA PRO A 11 -28.50 -24.52 3.68
C PRO A 11 -27.78 -23.24 3.23
N SER A 12 -28.36 -22.52 2.27
CA SER A 12 -27.77 -21.29 1.73
C SER A 12 -27.81 -20.16 2.77
N LEU A 13 -28.88 -20.11 3.57
CA LEU A 13 -29.04 -19.12 4.63
C LEU A 13 -28.05 -19.35 5.78
N LEU A 14 -27.85 -20.59 6.20
CA LEU A 14 -26.86 -20.94 7.23
C LEU A 14 -25.43 -20.63 6.78
N LEU A 15 -25.12 -20.90 5.51
CA LEU A 15 -23.82 -20.57 4.91
C LEU A 15 -23.62 -19.04 4.81
N LEU A 16 -24.68 -18.29 4.49
CA LEU A 16 -24.63 -16.83 4.46
C LEU A 16 -24.37 -16.25 5.85
N LEU A 17 -25.00 -16.78 6.90
CA LEU A 17 -24.72 -16.36 8.28
C LEU A 17 -23.29 -16.67 8.70
N ALA A 18 -22.79 -17.88 8.39
CA ALA A 18 -21.40 -18.24 8.64
C ALA A 18 -20.42 -17.32 7.88
N PHE A 19 -20.75 -16.98 6.64
CA PHE A 19 -19.96 -16.04 5.83
C PHE A 19 -19.99 -14.62 6.40
N CYS A 20 -21.16 -14.10 6.76
CA CYS A 20 -21.28 -12.76 7.35
C CYS A 20 -20.52 -12.67 8.67
N ALA A 21 -20.66 -13.67 9.55
CA ALA A 21 -19.97 -13.73 10.84
C ALA A 21 -18.45 -13.87 10.69
N ALA A 22 -17.97 -14.42 9.57
CA ALA A 22 -16.56 -14.41 9.23
C ALA A 22 -16.14 -13.02 8.69
N VAL A 23 -16.80 -12.50 7.67
CA VAL A 23 -16.28 -11.38 6.86
C VAL A 23 -16.41 -10.00 7.50
N PHE A 24 -17.48 -9.74 8.26
CA PHE A 24 -17.77 -8.39 8.77
C PHE A 24 -17.23 -8.19 10.20
N ILE A 25 -15.90 -8.04 10.31
CA ILE A 25 -15.19 -7.77 11.56
C ILE A 25 -15.59 -6.40 12.12
N GLY A 26 -15.86 -6.32 13.43
CA GLY A 26 -16.36 -5.13 14.14
C GLY A 26 -17.89 -5.07 14.27
N GLU A 27 -18.63 -5.91 13.54
CA GLU A 27 -20.09 -6.00 13.56
C GLU A 27 -20.58 -7.29 14.24
N GLU A 28 -19.72 -7.97 15.00
CA GLU A 28 -19.98 -9.31 15.53
C GLU A 28 -21.24 -9.34 16.39
N THR A 29 -21.49 -8.26 17.15
CA THR A 29 -22.71 -8.14 17.97
C THR A 29 -23.97 -8.17 17.11
N VAL A 30 -23.98 -7.39 16.02
CA VAL A 30 -25.14 -7.26 15.14
C VAL A 30 -25.38 -8.58 14.41
N ILE A 31 -24.31 -9.22 13.95
CA ILE A 31 -24.37 -10.49 13.23
C ILE A 31 -24.82 -11.61 14.15
N SER A 32 -24.32 -11.71 15.38
CA SER A 32 -24.77 -12.70 16.37
C SER A 32 -26.26 -12.54 16.70
N ILE A 33 -26.76 -11.31 16.83
CA ILE A 33 -28.21 -11.06 17.03
C ILE A 33 -29.01 -11.53 15.82
N ALA A 34 -28.57 -11.21 14.61
CA ALA A 34 -29.22 -11.67 13.38
C ALA A 34 -29.22 -13.21 13.28
N THR A 35 -28.09 -13.85 13.62
CA THR A 35 -27.96 -15.31 13.67
C THR A 35 -28.93 -15.92 14.67
N LEU A 36 -29.06 -15.37 15.88
CA LEU A 36 -30.01 -15.86 16.88
C LEU A 36 -31.46 -15.81 16.37
N ILE A 37 -31.86 -14.71 15.72
CA ILE A 37 -33.21 -14.54 15.15
C ILE A 37 -33.47 -15.61 14.08
N VAL A 38 -32.52 -15.79 13.16
CA VAL A 38 -32.67 -16.75 12.05
C VAL A 38 -32.68 -18.20 12.56
N LEU A 39 -31.79 -18.55 13.49
CA LEU A 39 -31.75 -19.89 14.09
C LEU A 39 -33.04 -20.21 14.87
N SER A 40 -33.59 -19.24 15.58
CA SER A 40 -34.87 -19.37 16.28
C SER A 40 -36.02 -19.61 15.30
N ALA A 41 -36.04 -18.89 14.18
CA ALA A 41 -37.04 -19.08 13.13
C ALA A 41 -36.91 -20.46 12.46
N GLU A 42 -35.69 -20.90 12.13
CA GLU A 42 -35.41 -22.23 11.57
C GLU A 42 -35.91 -23.35 12.49
N LEU A 43 -35.58 -23.29 13.78
CA LEU A 43 -36.03 -24.25 14.77
C LEU A 43 -37.55 -24.20 14.97
N GLY A 44 -38.15 -23.01 14.99
CA GLY A 44 -39.60 -22.84 15.08
C GLY A 44 -40.35 -23.47 13.90
N ILE A 45 -39.82 -23.34 12.68
CA ILE A 45 -40.36 -23.97 11.48
C ILE A 45 -40.25 -25.51 11.56
N SER A 46 -39.07 -26.05 11.94
CA SER A 46 -38.86 -27.50 12.08
C SER A 46 -39.80 -28.14 13.12
N TYR A 47 -39.85 -27.56 14.33
CA TYR A 47 -40.58 -28.15 15.46
C TYR A 47 -42.07 -27.83 15.45
N GLY A 48 -42.46 -26.60 15.07
CA GLY A 48 -43.84 -26.15 15.10
C GLY A 48 -44.60 -26.49 13.83
N LEU A 49 -44.08 -26.05 12.68
CA LEU A 49 -44.79 -26.08 11.40
C LEU A 49 -44.72 -27.46 10.71
N PHE A 50 -43.54 -28.08 10.71
CA PHE A 50 -43.34 -29.38 10.06
C PHE A 50 -43.38 -30.56 11.03
N LYS A 51 -43.30 -30.32 12.35
CA LYS A 51 -43.26 -31.34 13.41
C LYS A 51 -42.27 -32.48 13.12
N LYS A 52 -41.15 -32.17 12.47
CA LYS A 52 -40.09 -33.12 12.09
C LYS A 52 -38.76 -32.60 12.61
N ARG A 53 -38.01 -33.49 13.26
CA ARG A 53 -36.64 -33.21 13.71
C ARG A 53 -35.66 -33.65 12.65
N ASP A 54 -34.80 -32.73 12.23
CA ASP A 54 -33.61 -33.03 11.44
C ASP A 54 -32.43 -33.26 12.40
N LYS A 55 -31.50 -34.14 12.05
CA LYS A 55 -30.29 -34.37 12.86
C LYS A 55 -29.41 -33.12 12.96
N SER A 56 -29.49 -32.23 11.97
CA SER A 56 -28.84 -30.91 12.01
C SER A 56 -29.46 -29.93 13.02
N ASP A 57 -30.69 -30.16 13.50
CA ASP A 57 -31.33 -29.25 14.46
C ASP A 57 -30.56 -29.16 15.79
N LEU A 58 -29.86 -30.24 16.17
CA LEU A 58 -28.96 -30.23 17.33
C LEU A 58 -27.80 -29.24 17.14
N ALA A 59 -27.20 -29.20 15.95
CA ALA A 59 -26.14 -28.25 15.65
C ALA A 59 -26.65 -26.79 15.68
N LEU A 60 -27.88 -26.55 15.22
CA LEU A 60 -28.51 -25.22 15.30
C LEU A 60 -28.80 -24.79 16.75
N ILE A 61 -29.23 -25.72 17.61
CA ILE A 61 -29.46 -25.43 19.04
C ILE A 61 -28.14 -25.10 19.74
N ILE A 62 -27.07 -25.85 19.44
CA ILE A 62 -25.73 -25.56 20.00
C ILE A 62 -25.20 -24.23 19.44
N ALA A 63 -25.41 -23.94 18.16
CA ALA A 63 -25.06 -22.64 17.57
C ALA A 63 -25.78 -21.49 18.28
N LEU A 64 -27.09 -21.62 18.53
CA LEU A 64 -27.89 -20.63 19.25
C LEU A 64 -27.39 -20.41 20.69
N GLY A 65 -26.98 -21.48 21.38
CA GLY A 65 -26.37 -21.38 22.71
C GLY A 65 -24.99 -20.72 22.69
N THR A 66 -24.15 -21.05 21.70
CA THR A 66 -22.80 -20.45 21.55
C THR A 66 -22.87 -18.97 21.18
N GLU A 67 -23.77 -18.56 20.29
CA GLU A 67 -24.04 -17.14 19.98
C GLU A 67 -24.51 -16.36 21.21
N SER A 68 -25.41 -16.93 22.02
CA SER A 68 -25.90 -16.30 23.25
C SER A 68 -24.78 -16.13 24.28
N LEU A 69 -23.92 -17.14 24.42
CA LEU A 69 -22.77 -17.09 25.32
C LEU A 69 -21.69 -16.13 24.80
N PHE A 70 -21.54 -16.00 23.48
CA PHE A 70 -20.67 -15.00 22.86
C PHE A 70 -21.15 -13.59 23.19
N LEU A 71 -22.44 -13.28 23.02
CA LEU A 71 -22.97 -11.95 23.35
C LEU A 71 -22.77 -11.59 24.81
N TRP A 72 -22.78 -12.59 25.71
CA TRP A 72 -22.58 -12.37 27.14
C TRP A 72 -21.11 -12.23 27.54
N THR A 73 -20.24 -13.10 27.03
CA THR A 73 -18.83 -13.19 27.45
C THR A 73 -17.87 -12.41 26.57
N ARG A 74 -18.32 -12.05 25.36
CA ARG A 74 -17.49 -11.54 24.26
C ARG A 74 -16.32 -12.45 23.90
N ALA A 75 -16.43 -13.75 24.22
CA ALA A 75 -15.36 -14.71 23.96
C ALA A 75 -15.42 -15.21 22.50
N PRO A 76 -14.44 -14.86 21.66
CA PRO A 76 -14.48 -15.06 20.20
C PRO A 76 -14.55 -16.53 19.77
N TRP A 77 -14.04 -17.46 20.60
CA TRP A 77 -14.09 -18.90 20.32
C TRP A 77 -15.54 -19.42 20.25
N LEU A 78 -16.47 -18.75 20.92
CA LEU A 78 -17.89 -19.08 20.83
C LEU A 78 -18.48 -18.71 19.47
N LEU A 79 -18.07 -17.57 18.91
CA LEU A 79 -18.45 -17.15 17.57
C LEU A 79 -17.86 -18.09 16.51
N ALA A 80 -16.60 -18.47 16.68
CA ALA A 80 -15.93 -19.48 15.86
C ALA A 80 -16.64 -20.85 15.92
N CYS A 81 -17.02 -21.31 17.11
CA CYS A 81 -17.82 -22.52 17.28
C CYS A 81 -19.17 -22.42 16.57
N SER A 82 -19.86 -21.27 16.68
CA SER A 82 -21.12 -21.03 15.97
C SER A 82 -20.94 -21.13 14.46
N ILE A 83 -19.94 -20.46 13.88
CA ILE A 83 -19.63 -20.50 12.44
C ILE A 83 -19.44 -21.95 11.97
N LEU A 84 -18.65 -22.75 12.70
CA LEU A 84 -18.44 -24.16 12.37
C LEU A 84 -19.74 -24.98 12.42
N LEU A 85 -20.58 -24.73 13.42
CA LEU A 85 -21.87 -25.41 13.57
C LEU A 85 -22.84 -25.04 12.45
N LEU A 86 -22.85 -23.77 12.01
CA LEU A 86 -23.64 -23.29 10.88
C LEU A 86 -23.19 -23.93 9.56
N ILE A 87 -21.88 -24.03 9.33
CA ILE A 87 -21.34 -24.70 8.13
C ILE A 87 -21.66 -26.20 8.17
N ALA A 88 -21.47 -26.86 9.32
CA ALA A 88 -21.79 -28.28 9.48
C ALA A 88 -23.28 -28.55 9.25
N ALA A 89 -24.17 -27.71 9.79
CA ALA A 89 -25.61 -27.82 9.59
C ALA A 89 -26.00 -27.57 8.14
N SER A 90 -25.38 -26.59 7.47
CA SER A 90 -25.58 -26.32 6.04
C SER A 90 -25.20 -27.52 5.18
N LEU A 91 -24.00 -28.07 5.39
CA LEU A 91 -23.48 -29.26 4.70
C LEU A 91 -24.40 -30.47 4.90
N TRP A 92 -24.85 -30.70 6.13
CA TRP A 92 -25.75 -31.80 6.45
C TRP A 92 -27.07 -31.69 5.66
N ARG A 93 -27.69 -30.51 5.68
CA ARG A 93 -28.97 -30.26 5.00
C ARG A 93 -28.85 -30.25 3.48
N ALA A 94 -27.71 -29.81 2.93
CA ALA A 94 -27.46 -29.77 1.49
C ALA A 94 -27.09 -31.14 0.89
N VAL A 95 -26.30 -31.94 1.62
CA VAL A 95 -25.62 -33.12 1.05
C VAL A 95 -26.15 -34.44 1.60
N ILE A 96 -26.44 -34.50 2.90
CA ILE A 96 -26.70 -35.77 3.60
C ILE A 96 -28.20 -36.06 3.70
N ALA A 97 -29.03 -35.02 3.88
CA ALA A 97 -30.48 -35.15 4.05
C ALA A 97 -31.30 -35.54 2.79
N PRO A 98 -30.92 -35.28 1.53
CA PRO A 98 -31.77 -35.59 0.37
C PRO A 98 -31.82 -37.08 0.01
N SER A 99 -32.95 -37.75 0.24
CA SER A 99 -33.28 -39.07 -0.30
C SER A 99 -34.08 -38.96 -1.62
N ALA A 100 -33.39 -38.82 -2.78
CA ALA A 100 -33.74 -39.41 -4.10
C ALA A 100 -33.19 -38.67 -5.36
N ARG A 101 -32.41 -39.43 -6.16
CA ARG A 101 -32.29 -39.58 -7.64
C ARG A 101 -32.40 -38.37 -8.60
N GLY A 102 -31.30 -38.14 -9.33
CA GLY A 102 -31.26 -37.51 -10.67
C GLY A 102 -29.83 -37.08 -11.09
N LYS A 103 -29.35 -37.44 -12.30
CA LYS A 103 -27.97 -37.11 -12.76
C LYS A 103 -27.68 -35.59 -12.81
N ALA A 104 -28.68 -34.75 -13.08
CA ALA A 104 -28.57 -33.30 -13.01
C ALA A 104 -28.46 -32.76 -11.56
N THR A 105 -28.98 -33.52 -10.59
CA THR A 105 -28.90 -33.23 -9.15
C THR A 105 -27.52 -33.59 -8.62
N VAL A 106 -26.87 -34.64 -9.12
CA VAL A 106 -25.51 -35.03 -8.72
C VAL A 106 -24.48 -33.94 -9.05
N TRP A 107 -24.57 -33.31 -10.23
CA TRP A 107 -23.67 -32.20 -10.59
C TRP A 107 -23.90 -30.93 -9.77
N ARG A 108 -25.17 -30.65 -9.42
CA ARG A 108 -25.55 -29.48 -8.61
C ARG A 108 -25.18 -29.67 -7.13
N VAL A 109 -25.36 -30.90 -6.62
CA VAL A 109 -24.90 -31.31 -5.29
C VAL A 109 -23.39 -31.36 -5.25
N ALA A 110 -22.70 -31.94 -6.23
CA ALA A 110 -21.23 -31.97 -6.30
C ALA A 110 -20.63 -30.55 -6.34
N ARG A 111 -21.23 -29.63 -7.12
CA ARG A 111 -20.84 -28.22 -7.14
C ARG A 111 -21.12 -27.53 -5.80
N GLY A 112 -22.26 -27.80 -5.17
CA GLY A 112 -22.60 -27.28 -3.84
C GLY A 112 -21.69 -27.81 -2.73
N THR A 113 -21.31 -29.09 -2.79
CA THR A 113 -20.37 -29.74 -1.87
C THR A 113 -18.96 -29.22 -2.09
N LEU A 114 -18.51 -29.03 -3.33
CA LEU A 114 -17.22 -28.39 -3.65
C LEU A 114 -17.17 -26.95 -3.15
N PHE A 115 -18.26 -26.19 -3.33
CA PHE A 115 -18.35 -24.81 -2.84
C PHE A 115 -18.35 -24.75 -1.31
N SER A 116 -19.04 -25.70 -0.66
CA SER A 116 -19.13 -25.76 0.80
C SER A 116 -17.86 -26.32 1.45
N LEU A 117 -17.14 -27.23 0.77
CA LEU A 117 -15.80 -27.68 1.17
C LEU A 117 -14.75 -26.60 0.94
N ALA A 118 -14.86 -25.84 -0.15
CA ALA A 118 -14.02 -24.66 -0.38
C ALA A 118 -14.31 -23.58 0.67
N ALA A 119 -15.58 -23.33 1.00
CA ALA A 119 -15.96 -22.41 2.07
C ALA A 119 -15.47 -22.91 3.43
N LEU A 120 -15.62 -24.19 3.76
CA LEU A 120 -15.09 -24.78 4.99
C LEU A 120 -13.55 -24.70 5.05
N ALA A 121 -12.85 -25.02 3.95
CA ALA A 121 -11.40 -24.92 3.88
C ALA A 121 -10.94 -23.47 4.02
N VAL A 122 -11.61 -22.53 3.35
CA VAL A 122 -11.37 -21.10 3.50
C VAL A 122 -11.64 -20.67 4.94
N SER A 123 -12.76 -21.04 5.56
CA SER A 123 -13.11 -20.71 6.95
C SER A 123 -12.17 -21.34 7.98
N VAL A 124 -11.68 -22.55 7.76
CA VAL A 124 -10.69 -23.21 8.63
C VAL A 124 -9.32 -22.56 8.46
N LEU A 125 -8.89 -22.28 7.24
CA LEU A 125 -7.67 -21.50 6.97
C LEU A 125 -7.81 -20.08 7.53
N TRP A 126 -9.00 -19.49 7.46
CA TRP A 126 -9.37 -18.20 8.05
C TRP A 126 -9.23 -18.23 9.57
N MET A 127 -9.79 -19.24 10.23
CA MET A 127 -9.63 -19.39 11.68
C MET A 127 -8.17 -19.62 12.04
N VAL A 128 -7.43 -20.47 11.31
CA VAL A 128 -6.01 -20.67 11.57
C VAL A 128 -5.23 -19.37 11.45
N ASP A 129 -5.56 -18.49 10.51
CA ASP A 129 -4.93 -17.17 10.35
C ASP A 129 -5.37 -16.17 11.43
N LEU A 130 -6.67 -16.10 11.72
CA LEU A 130 -7.26 -15.25 12.76
C LEU A 130 -6.77 -15.64 14.17
N TYR A 131 -6.40 -16.91 14.39
CA TYR A 131 -5.83 -17.44 15.63
C TYR A 131 -4.29 -17.54 15.60
N ALA A 132 -3.64 -17.51 14.44
CA ALA A 132 -2.18 -17.36 14.31
C ALA A 132 -1.74 -15.90 14.43
N GLN A 133 -2.64 -14.95 14.20
CA GLN A 133 -2.44 -13.56 14.56
C GLN A 133 -2.49 -13.46 16.08
N SER A 134 -1.33 -13.27 16.69
CA SER A 134 -1.18 -12.95 18.10
C SER A 134 -2.23 -11.89 18.47
N TRP A 135 -3.08 -12.22 19.45
CA TRP A 135 -3.87 -11.24 20.19
C TRP A 135 -2.87 -10.33 20.89
N THR A 136 -2.37 -9.33 20.18
CA THR A 136 -1.40 -8.41 20.70
C THR A 136 -2.13 -7.48 21.64
N ARG A 137 -1.83 -7.59 22.93
CA ARG A 137 -2.40 -6.69 23.92
C ARG A 137 -1.85 -5.29 23.65
N PRO A 138 -2.69 -4.24 23.72
CA PRO A 138 -2.21 -2.87 23.65
C PRO A 138 -1.07 -2.67 24.63
N VAL A 139 0.05 -2.14 24.15
CA VAL A 139 1.19 -1.79 25.00
C VAL A 139 0.97 -0.38 25.52
N LYS A 140 0.94 -0.22 26.85
CA LYS A 140 0.93 1.09 27.49
C LYS A 140 2.36 1.42 27.92
N LEU A 141 2.93 2.46 27.32
CA LEU A 141 4.23 2.96 27.74
C LEU A 141 4.13 3.68 29.10
N PRO A 142 5.20 3.72 29.90
CA PRO A 142 5.24 4.51 31.13
C PRO A 142 4.91 5.97 30.86
N ALA A 143 4.15 6.61 31.75
CA ALA A 143 3.68 7.99 31.54
C ALA A 143 4.84 9.01 31.57
N ASP A 144 5.88 8.70 32.33
CA ASP A 144 7.11 9.46 32.52
C ASP A 144 8.15 9.22 31.41
N MET A 145 7.93 8.23 30.53
CA MET A 145 8.76 8.01 29.36
C MET A 145 8.65 9.24 28.45
N ASN A 146 9.76 9.96 28.28
CA ASN A 146 9.80 11.18 27.49
C ASN A 146 11.06 11.22 26.63
N ALA A 147 10.93 11.69 25.40
CA ALA A 147 12.02 12.02 24.51
C ALA A 147 11.89 13.48 24.09
N ALA A 148 12.30 14.39 24.96
CA ALA A 148 12.34 15.81 24.59
C ALA A 148 13.37 16.04 23.47
N ILE A 149 13.00 16.93 22.54
CA ILE A 149 13.85 17.38 21.44
C ILE A 149 14.28 18.81 21.76
N GLU A 150 15.58 19.06 21.77
CA GLU A 150 16.14 20.38 22.00
C GLU A 150 16.02 21.23 20.73
N ASP A 151 15.09 22.20 20.75
CA ASP A 151 14.73 23.00 19.58
C ASP A 151 15.91 23.79 19.01
N SER A 152 16.84 24.23 19.87
CA SER A 152 18.06 25.00 19.53
C SER A 152 19.04 24.22 18.64
N ILE A 153 19.04 22.89 18.73
CA ILE A 153 19.93 22.00 17.97
C ILE A 153 19.31 21.61 16.63
N LEU A 154 17.98 21.46 16.59
CA LEU A 154 17.28 20.99 15.39
C LEU A 154 17.17 22.10 14.33
N ASP A 155 17.51 21.77 13.08
CA ASP A 155 17.47 22.71 11.94
C ASP A 155 16.19 23.52 11.82
N SER A 156 16.29 24.85 11.89
CA SER A 156 15.13 25.73 11.69
C SER A 156 14.39 25.42 10.39
N SER A 157 13.09 25.73 10.33
CA SER A 157 12.31 25.58 9.09
C SER A 157 12.92 26.32 7.90
N ALA A 158 13.66 27.41 8.12
CA ALA A 158 14.36 28.12 7.05
C ALA A 158 15.54 27.32 6.46
N VAL A 159 16.25 26.54 7.29
CA VAL A 159 17.31 25.63 6.83
C VAL A 159 16.69 24.46 6.07
N MET A 160 15.65 23.84 6.62
CA MET A 160 14.94 22.74 5.96
C MET A 160 14.37 23.18 4.60
N LEU A 161 13.75 24.37 4.53
CA LEU A 161 13.21 24.90 3.27
C LEU A 161 14.30 25.08 2.21
N ARG A 162 15.44 25.69 2.58
CA ARG A 162 16.57 25.84 1.65
C ARG A 162 17.10 24.49 1.13
N ASN A 163 17.11 23.46 1.97
CA ASN A 163 17.54 22.13 1.56
C ASN A 163 16.55 21.50 0.57
N ILE A 164 15.24 21.67 0.78
CA ILE A 164 14.20 21.26 -0.17
C ILE A 164 14.31 22.03 -1.49
N GLU A 165 14.51 23.35 -1.44
CA GLU A 165 14.74 24.18 -2.63
C GLU A 165 16.00 23.74 -3.39
N THR A 166 17.06 23.39 -2.66
CA THR A 166 18.31 22.85 -3.25
C THR A 166 18.07 21.50 -3.92
N MET A 167 17.37 20.58 -3.26
CA MET A 167 16.97 19.31 -3.84
C MET A 167 16.20 19.52 -5.15
N ASN A 168 15.17 20.37 -5.11
CA ASN A 168 14.33 20.72 -6.26
C ASN A 168 15.09 21.37 -7.42
N ALA A 169 16.12 22.16 -7.13
CA ALA A 169 16.98 22.78 -8.14
C ALA A 169 17.80 21.77 -8.96
N PHE A 170 17.89 20.51 -8.54
CA PHE A 170 18.51 19.44 -9.33
C PHE A 170 17.60 18.92 -10.46
N GLY A 171 16.34 19.35 -10.56
CA GLY A 171 15.44 18.96 -11.66
C GLY A 171 14.64 17.69 -11.37
N SER A 172 14.35 16.87 -12.38
CA SER A 172 13.76 15.53 -12.14
C SER A 172 14.82 14.63 -11.51
N ARG A 173 14.43 13.85 -10.51
CA ARG A 173 15.31 12.97 -9.74
C ARG A 173 14.88 11.51 -9.85
N THR A 174 14.28 11.13 -10.98
CA THR A 174 14.04 9.71 -11.29
C THR A 174 15.34 8.91 -11.22
N THR A 175 15.25 7.62 -10.89
CA THR A 175 16.43 6.77 -10.65
C THR A 175 17.52 6.97 -11.70
N GLY A 176 18.76 7.20 -11.26
CA GLY A 176 19.94 7.35 -12.14
C GLY A 176 19.93 8.56 -13.09
N SER A 177 18.96 9.47 -13.02
CA SER A 177 19.00 10.73 -13.76
C SER A 177 20.16 11.63 -13.32
N GLU A 178 20.52 12.62 -14.13
CA GLU A 178 21.55 13.60 -13.75
C GLU A 178 21.14 14.34 -12.47
N GLY A 179 19.87 14.72 -12.35
CA GLY A 179 19.33 15.38 -11.16
C GLY A 179 19.44 14.49 -9.92
N HIS A 180 19.08 13.21 -10.06
CA HIS A 180 19.23 12.23 -8.98
C HIS A 180 20.69 12.09 -8.52
N ASN A 181 21.62 11.85 -9.45
CA ASN A 181 23.03 11.68 -9.12
C ASN A 181 23.65 12.96 -8.49
N ARG A 182 23.24 14.15 -8.95
CA ARG A 182 23.65 15.42 -8.33
C ARG A 182 23.07 15.58 -6.92
N PHE A 183 21.84 15.13 -6.70
CA PHE A 183 21.22 15.13 -5.37
C PHE A 183 21.94 14.19 -4.40
N VAL A 184 22.24 12.96 -4.81
CA VAL A 184 23.02 12.00 -4.01
C VAL A 184 24.38 12.58 -3.64
N VAL A 185 25.14 13.10 -4.61
CA VAL A 185 26.44 13.76 -4.33
C VAL A 185 26.30 14.94 -3.36
N TRP A 186 25.21 15.70 -3.43
CA TRP A 186 24.94 16.76 -2.47
C TRP A 186 24.67 16.20 -1.06
N LEU A 187 23.84 15.16 -0.92
CA LEU A 187 23.59 14.50 0.36
C LEU A 187 24.89 13.97 0.99
N GLU A 188 25.73 13.30 0.20
CA GLU A 188 27.03 12.78 0.64
C GLU A 188 27.96 13.89 1.16
N ARG A 189 27.98 15.04 0.48
CA ARG A 189 28.73 16.21 0.95
C ARG A 189 28.17 16.73 2.26
N GLN A 190 26.84 16.84 2.39
CA GLN A 190 26.22 17.29 3.64
C GLN A 190 26.60 16.39 4.82
N VAL A 191 26.58 15.07 4.66
CA VAL A 191 26.98 14.15 5.75
C VAL A 191 28.49 14.13 5.98
N THR A 192 29.31 14.31 4.94
CA THR A 192 30.78 14.43 5.07
C THR A 192 31.16 15.72 5.80
N ASP A 193 30.49 16.84 5.52
CA ASP A 193 30.67 18.11 6.24
C ASP A 193 30.25 17.99 7.71
N MET A 194 29.36 17.05 8.02
CA MET A 194 29.04 16.64 9.39
C MET A 194 30.10 15.71 10.01
N GLY A 195 31.17 15.34 9.29
CA GLY A 195 32.23 14.47 9.79
C GLY A 195 31.89 12.98 9.77
N PHE A 196 30.85 12.57 9.05
CA PHE A 196 30.51 11.16 8.88
C PHE A 196 31.31 10.51 7.75
N THR A 197 31.64 9.23 7.92
CA THR A 197 32.19 8.40 6.86
C THR A 197 31.07 7.86 6.00
N VAL A 198 31.13 8.13 4.70
CA VAL A 198 30.17 7.65 3.69
C VAL A 198 30.63 6.31 3.13
N HIS A 199 29.75 5.31 3.20
CA HIS A 199 29.91 4.00 2.60
C HIS A 199 28.97 3.88 1.39
N ARG A 200 29.51 3.55 0.21
CA ARG A 200 28.81 3.64 -1.08
C ARG A 200 28.57 2.28 -1.71
N ASP A 201 27.39 2.13 -2.31
CA ASP A 201 27.02 1.03 -3.18
C ASP A 201 26.69 1.57 -4.57
N ASN A 202 27.58 1.28 -5.52
CA ASN A 202 27.42 1.74 -6.89
C ASN A 202 26.66 0.70 -7.71
N TYR A 203 25.64 1.15 -8.42
CA TYR A 203 24.82 0.34 -9.31
C TYR A 203 24.79 0.93 -10.72
N ALA A 204 24.43 0.09 -11.69
CA ALA A 204 24.14 0.52 -13.04
C ALA A 204 22.95 -0.27 -13.59
N PHE A 205 22.13 0.37 -14.40
CA PHE A 205 20.97 -0.25 -15.03
C PHE A 205 20.65 0.42 -16.37
N ASP A 206 19.77 -0.19 -17.16
CA ASP A 206 19.31 0.41 -18.40
C ASP A 206 18.18 1.40 -18.11
N ARG A 207 18.46 2.69 -18.28
CA ARG A 207 17.54 3.78 -17.98
C ARG A 207 16.77 4.22 -19.23
N TRP A 208 15.48 4.48 -19.04
CA TRP A 208 14.59 5.09 -20.02
C TRP A 208 14.19 6.49 -19.55
N ASP A 209 14.23 7.48 -20.44
CA ASP A 209 13.94 8.87 -20.10
C ASP A 209 13.23 9.62 -21.22
N GLU A 210 12.01 10.07 -20.96
CA GLU A 210 11.21 10.82 -21.92
C GLU A 210 11.94 12.09 -22.40
N LYS A 211 11.95 12.33 -23.71
CA LYS A 211 12.42 13.58 -24.32
C LYS A 211 11.30 14.38 -24.94
N SER A 212 10.42 13.72 -25.67
CA SER A 212 9.24 14.36 -26.27
C SER A 212 8.12 13.36 -26.48
N SER A 213 6.88 13.82 -26.38
CA SER A 213 5.71 12.99 -26.62
C SER A 213 4.54 13.82 -27.15
N SER A 214 3.77 13.23 -28.05
CA SER A 214 2.56 13.86 -28.63
C SER A 214 1.64 12.79 -29.17
N PHE A 215 0.33 13.05 -29.16
CA PHE A 215 -0.68 12.16 -29.71
C PHE A 215 -1.66 12.96 -30.57
N PHE A 216 -1.88 12.50 -31.80
CA PHE A 216 -2.80 13.12 -32.75
C PHE A 216 -3.90 12.13 -33.15
N ILE A 217 -5.09 12.67 -33.42
CA ILE A 217 -6.18 11.96 -34.08
C ILE A 217 -6.47 12.73 -35.37
N GLU A 218 -6.25 12.09 -36.51
CA GLU A 218 -6.15 12.78 -37.80
C GLU A 218 -5.12 13.93 -37.72
N GLU A 219 -5.55 15.19 -37.80
CA GLU A 219 -4.70 16.39 -37.67
C GLU A 219 -4.85 17.08 -36.28
N ASP A 220 -5.78 16.62 -35.45
CA ASP A 220 -6.08 17.25 -34.15
C ASP A 220 -5.15 16.69 -33.06
N GLU A 221 -4.38 17.57 -32.42
CA GLU A 221 -3.56 17.19 -31.26
C GLU A 221 -4.44 16.91 -30.04
N ILE A 222 -4.26 15.74 -29.44
CA ILE A 222 -4.88 15.35 -28.18
C ILE A 222 -3.87 15.53 -27.06
N ARG A 223 -4.24 16.36 -26.09
CA ARG A 223 -3.42 16.59 -24.91
C ARG A 223 -3.32 15.31 -24.06
N ILE A 224 -2.12 14.76 -23.98
CA ILE A 224 -1.81 13.66 -23.06
C ILE A 224 -1.69 14.18 -21.62
N SER A 225 -2.02 13.34 -20.64
CA SER A 225 -1.83 13.65 -19.22
C SER A 225 -0.38 13.37 -18.79
N SER A 226 0.18 12.25 -19.22
CA SER A 226 1.57 11.85 -18.99
C SER A 226 1.96 10.69 -19.92
N VAL A 227 3.26 10.40 -20.02
CA VAL A 227 3.75 9.16 -20.63
C VAL A 227 3.65 8.00 -19.64
N PHE A 228 3.51 6.77 -20.16
CA PHE A 228 3.69 5.57 -19.33
C PHE A 228 5.21 5.32 -19.22
N PRO A 229 5.81 5.43 -18.02
CA PRO A 229 7.26 5.24 -17.86
C PRO A 229 7.72 3.86 -18.31
N TYR A 230 8.87 3.78 -18.98
CA TYR A 230 9.41 2.52 -19.50
C TYR A 230 8.47 1.77 -20.48
N SER A 231 7.53 2.46 -21.14
CA SER A 231 6.67 1.83 -22.14
C SER A 231 7.45 1.46 -23.40
N GLY A 232 7.90 2.44 -24.18
CA GLY A 232 8.61 2.21 -25.44
C GLY A 232 9.06 3.50 -26.07
N VAL A 233 9.47 3.43 -27.34
CA VAL A 233 9.88 4.59 -28.13
C VAL A 233 9.32 4.49 -29.55
N THR A 234 9.22 5.63 -30.21
CA THR A 234 9.01 5.76 -31.65
C THR A 234 10.21 6.44 -32.28
N ASP A 235 10.29 6.41 -33.60
CA ASP A 235 11.11 7.37 -34.34
C ASP A 235 10.45 8.77 -34.37
N ASP A 236 11.07 9.70 -35.09
CA ASP A 236 10.65 11.11 -35.20
C ASP A 236 9.29 11.26 -35.91
N GLU A 237 8.97 10.33 -36.81
CA GLU A 237 7.69 10.34 -37.53
C GLU A 237 6.55 9.84 -36.64
N GLY A 238 6.86 8.94 -35.70
CA GLY A 238 5.90 8.30 -34.83
C GLY A 238 5.29 7.06 -35.46
N VAL A 239 4.39 6.42 -34.71
CA VAL A 239 3.60 5.28 -35.20
C VAL A 239 2.19 5.74 -35.52
N SER A 240 1.73 5.45 -36.73
CA SER A 240 0.39 5.81 -37.19
C SER A 240 -0.45 4.56 -37.47
N GLY A 241 -1.71 4.60 -37.09
CA GLY A 241 -2.63 3.49 -37.33
C GLY A 241 -4.05 3.82 -36.90
N GLU A 242 -4.97 2.92 -37.26
CA GLU A 242 -6.36 2.99 -36.81
C GLU A 242 -6.44 2.85 -35.28
N LEU A 243 -7.25 3.68 -34.64
CA LEU A 243 -7.56 3.57 -33.22
C LEU A 243 -8.63 2.49 -33.00
N VAL A 244 -8.40 1.57 -32.06
CA VAL A 244 -9.35 0.52 -31.70
C VAL A 244 -9.55 0.43 -30.21
N TYR A 245 -10.81 0.58 -29.79
CA TYR A 245 -11.20 0.40 -28.40
C TYR A 245 -11.11 -1.08 -28.00
N THR A 246 -10.33 -1.39 -26.97
CA THR A 246 -10.15 -2.75 -26.47
C THR A 246 -10.11 -2.82 -24.94
N LYS A 247 -9.97 -4.03 -24.41
CA LYS A 247 -9.80 -4.27 -22.96
C LYS A 247 -8.33 -4.50 -22.65
N ARG A 248 -7.87 -4.02 -21.50
CA ARG A 248 -6.53 -4.35 -20.98
C ARG A 248 -6.30 -5.87 -21.02
N GLY A 249 -5.16 -6.28 -21.58
CA GLY A 249 -4.77 -7.69 -21.71
C GLY A 249 -5.45 -8.49 -22.82
N ASP A 250 -6.48 -7.98 -23.51
CA ASP A 250 -7.04 -8.57 -24.74
C ASP A 250 -6.78 -7.60 -25.90
N TYR A 251 -5.64 -7.77 -26.55
CA TYR A 251 -5.17 -6.89 -27.62
C TYR A 251 -5.40 -7.45 -29.03
N THR A 252 -6.07 -8.60 -29.14
CA THR A 252 -6.28 -9.33 -30.39
C THR A 252 -6.84 -8.45 -31.52
N LYS A 253 -7.78 -7.56 -31.19
CA LYS A 253 -8.43 -6.66 -32.16
C LYS A 253 -7.57 -5.49 -32.63
N ALA A 254 -6.53 -5.16 -31.87
CA ALA A 254 -5.64 -4.03 -32.11
C ALA A 254 -4.32 -4.44 -32.80
N SER A 255 -4.21 -5.66 -33.33
CA SER A 255 -3.05 -6.08 -34.11
C SER A 255 -2.86 -5.19 -35.34
N GLY A 256 -1.65 -4.64 -35.51
CA GLY A 256 -1.29 -3.66 -36.54
C GLY A 256 -1.97 -2.30 -36.40
N LYS A 257 -2.51 -1.98 -35.21
CA LYS A 257 -3.31 -0.79 -34.91
C LYS A 257 -2.90 -0.15 -33.59
N ILE A 258 -3.52 0.97 -33.22
CA ILE A 258 -3.32 1.64 -31.93
C ILE A 258 -4.45 1.22 -30.98
N ALA A 259 -4.10 0.63 -29.85
CA ALA A 259 -5.07 0.19 -28.85
C ALA A 259 -5.50 1.36 -27.95
N VAL A 260 -6.80 1.50 -27.70
CA VAL A 260 -7.35 2.44 -26.72
C VAL A 260 -7.99 1.66 -25.59
N VAL A 261 -7.55 1.89 -24.37
CA VAL A 261 -7.96 1.15 -23.18
C VAL A 261 -8.39 2.12 -22.09
N GLU A 262 -9.62 1.99 -21.61
CA GLU A 262 -10.12 2.79 -20.48
C GLU A 262 -9.71 2.16 -19.13
N ILE A 263 -9.13 2.97 -18.25
CA ILE A 263 -8.72 2.60 -16.89
C ILE A 263 -9.49 3.47 -15.89
N GLU A 264 -10.46 2.84 -15.23
CA GLU A 264 -11.27 3.49 -14.20
C GLU A 264 -10.52 3.58 -12.86
N ASN A 265 -10.39 4.77 -12.31
CA ASN A 265 -9.88 5.05 -10.97
C ASN A 265 -10.72 4.30 -9.92
N ILE A 266 -10.05 3.64 -8.98
CA ILE A 266 -10.72 2.80 -7.99
C ILE A 266 -11.15 3.67 -6.80
N ALA A 267 -12.26 4.40 -6.96
CA ALA A 267 -12.78 5.28 -5.91
C ALA A 267 -13.23 4.52 -4.64
N ASN A 268 -13.87 3.36 -4.81
CA ASN A 268 -14.43 2.55 -3.71
C ASN A 268 -13.67 1.23 -3.51
N LEU A 269 -12.35 1.32 -3.32
CA LEU A 269 -11.56 0.15 -2.94
C LEU A 269 -11.91 -0.25 -1.50
N PRO A 270 -12.30 -1.50 -1.23
CA PRO A 270 -12.46 -1.96 0.15
C PRO A 270 -11.09 -1.94 0.85
N MET A 271 -10.77 -0.84 1.54
CA MET A 271 -9.42 -0.58 2.06
C MET A 271 -8.94 -1.65 3.04
N GLY A 272 -9.85 -2.39 3.66
CA GLY A 272 -9.51 -3.57 4.45
C GLY A 272 -8.76 -4.64 3.66
N LEU A 273 -8.82 -4.67 2.33
CA LEU A 273 -8.01 -5.61 1.51
C LEU A 273 -6.54 -5.18 1.40
N LEU A 274 -6.21 -3.91 1.62
CA LEU A 274 -4.85 -3.39 1.51
C LEU A 274 -4.25 -2.99 2.86
N MET A 275 -5.10 -2.53 3.78
CA MET A 275 -4.68 -1.88 5.02
C MET A 275 -5.40 -2.51 6.21
N ASN A 276 -4.67 -2.62 7.31
CA ASN A 276 -5.21 -3.08 8.59
C ASN A 276 -4.76 -2.13 9.70
N VAL A 277 -5.71 -1.37 10.22
CA VAL A 277 -5.51 -0.36 11.26
C VAL A 277 -5.21 -1.05 12.61
N ARG A 278 -4.20 -0.53 13.32
CA ARG A 278 -3.91 -0.86 14.73
C ARG A 278 -4.37 0.23 15.69
N GLY A 279 -4.30 1.48 15.26
CA GLY A 279 -4.66 2.65 16.06
C GLY A 279 -4.57 3.92 15.25
N ALA A 280 -4.91 5.04 15.87
CA ALA A 280 -4.88 6.34 15.22
C ALA A 280 -4.72 7.46 16.25
N PHE A 281 -4.18 8.60 15.81
CA PHE A 281 -4.13 9.81 16.61
C PHE A 281 -4.31 11.07 15.75
N PRO A 282 -5.26 11.96 16.08
CA PRO A 282 -6.30 11.81 17.10
C PRO A 282 -7.22 10.59 16.87
N GLU A 283 -7.90 10.10 17.90
CA GLU A 283 -8.68 8.84 17.89
C GLU A 283 -9.71 8.71 16.75
N LYS A 284 -10.22 9.84 16.24
CA LYS A 284 -11.20 9.88 15.14
C LYS A 284 -10.57 9.83 13.74
N THR A 285 -9.25 9.80 13.65
CA THR A 285 -8.54 9.72 12.38
C THR A 285 -8.72 8.32 11.79
N GLY A 286 -9.00 8.24 10.49
CA GLY A 286 -9.21 6.97 9.80
C GLY A 286 -8.67 7.00 8.38
N LEU A 287 -8.78 5.85 7.70
CA LEU A 287 -8.37 5.70 6.31
C LEU A 287 -9.11 6.68 5.40
N VAL A 288 -8.40 7.26 4.44
CA VAL A 288 -8.98 8.13 3.40
C VAL A 288 -9.48 7.26 2.26
N THR A 289 -10.77 7.37 1.93
CA THR A 289 -11.42 6.50 0.94
C THR A 289 -12.19 7.25 -0.16
N SER A 290 -12.09 8.58 -0.23
CA SER A 290 -13.16 9.37 -0.86
C SER A 290 -13.04 9.59 -2.38
N ASP A 291 -11.92 9.25 -3.03
CA ASP A 291 -11.74 9.58 -4.45
C ASP A 291 -10.71 8.71 -5.20
N GLY A 292 -10.29 7.59 -4.62
CA GLY A 292 -9.32 6.66 -5.22
C GLY A 292 -7.88 7.19 -5.30
N ASP A 293 -6.94 6.25 -5.30
CA ASP A 293 -5.51 6.50 -5.39
C ASP A 293 -5.01 6.07 -6.77
N LEU A 294 -4.30 6.96 -7.47
CA LEU A 294 -3.85 6.73 -8.85
C LEU A 294 -2.69 5.74 -8.91
N VAL A 295 -1.81 5.73 -7.92
CA VAL A 295 -0.68 4.80 -7.80
C VAL A 295 -1.22 3.39 -7.60
N VAL A 296 -2.13 3.23 -6.64
CA VAL A 296 -2.81 1.95 -6.37
C VAL A 296 -3.62 1.51 -7.58
N THR A 297 -4.32 2.42 -8.25
CA THR A 297 -5.09 2.06 -9.45
C THR A 297 -4.17 1.58 -10.58
N ALA A 298 -3.10 2.31 -10.89
CA ALA A 298 -2.15 1.95 -11.94
C ALA A 298 -1.48 0.60 -11.65
N ALA A 299 -1.16 0.32 -10.38
CA ALA A 299 -0.59 -0.95 -9.96
C ALA A 299 -1.61 -2.12 -10.03
N LEU A 300 -2.86 -1.93 -9.60
CA LEU A 300 -3.87 -3.00 -9.58
C LEU A 300 -4.52 -3.24 -10.95
N LYS A 301 -4.56 -2.23 -11.82
CA LYS A 301 -5.14 -2.29 -13.16
C LYS A 301 -4.06 -2.22 -14.23
N GLU A 302 -3.05 -3.09 -14.13
CA GLU A 302 -1.98 -3.21 -15.11
C GLU A 302 -2.48 -3.20 -16.56
N ALA A 303 -1.80 -2.42 -17.39
CA ALA A 303 -2.12 -2.30 -18.81
C ALA A 303 -1.76 -3.57 -19.61
N HIS A 304 -0.87 -4.43 -19.12
CA HIS A 304 -0.37 -5.61 -19.83
C HIS A 304 0.26 -5.26 -21.19
N LEU A 305 1.17 -4.27 -21.22
CA LEU A 305 1.80 -3.77 -22.45
C LEU A 305 2.63 -4.84 -23.17
N GLU A 306 3.18 -5.81 -22.44
CA GLU A 306 3.85 -6.99 -23.00
C GLU A 306 2.94 -7.77 -23.96
N LYS A 307 1.67 -7.96 -23.58
CA LYS A 307 0.69 -8.62 -24.46
C LYS A 307 0.32 -7.77 -25.66
N ALA A 308 0.26 -6.45 -25.51
CA ALA A 308 0.02 -5.55 -26.63
C ALA A 308 1.14 -5.71 -27.68
N LYS A 309 2.39 -5.71 -27.23
CA LYS A 309 3.56 -5.94 -28.08
C LYS A 309 3.54 -7.31 -28.77
N GLU A 310 3.22 -8.38 -28.04
CA GLU A 310 3.10 -9.74 -28.59
C GLU A 310 2.05 -9.84 -29.71
N HIS A 311 0.95 -9.08 -29.63
CA HIS A 311 -0.09 -9.05 -30.66
C HIS A 311 0.23 -8.09 -31.82
N GLY A 312 1.40 -7.44 -31.83
CA GLY A 312 1.78 -6.49 -32.86
C GLY A 312 0.97 -5.20 -32.82
N VAL A 313 0.48 -4.78 -31.65
CA VAL A 313 -0.09 -3.44 -31.45
C VAL A 313 1.01 -2.39 -31.67
N LEU A 314 0.66 -1.27 -32.31
CA LEU A 314 1.60 -0.20 -32.63
C LEU A 314 1.88 0.72 -31.44
N ALA A 315 0.82 1.11 -30.72
CA ALA A 315 0.88 1.93 -29.51
C ALA A 315 -0.35 1.68 -28.63
N VAL A 316 -0.26 2.06 -27.35
CA VAL A 316 -1.38 1.95 -26.40
C VAL A 316 -1.72 3.32 -25.81
N ILE A 317 -2.97 3.77 -26.00
CA ILE A 317 -3.53 4.94 -25.34
C ILE A 317 -4.34 4.49 -24.14
N LEU A 318 -3.91 4.90 -22.95
CA LEU A 318 -4.59 4.60 -21.70
C LEU A 318 -5.43 5.81 -21.29
N VAL A 319 -6.74 5.64 -21.22
CA VAL A 319 -7.69 6.70 -20.90
C VAL A 319 -8.12 6.58 -19.44
N TRP A 320 -7.78 7.57 -18.62
CA TRP A 320 -8.27 7.64 -17.25
C TRP A 320 -9.77 7.92 -17.20
N LYS A 321 -10.44 7.33 -16.21
CA LYS A 321 -11.86 7.61 -15.90
C LYS A 321 -12.05 7.71 -14.39
N GLY A 322 -12.85 8.68 -13.93
CA GLY A 322 -13.21 8.79 -12.51
C GLY A 322 -12.19 9.54 -11.64
N ALA A 323 -11.45 10.47 -12.24
CA ALA A 323 -10.62 11.45 -11.56
C ALA A 323 -10.62 12.75 -12.40
N SER A 324 -10.43 13.90 -11.76
CA SER A 324 -10.37 15.18 -12.46
C SER A 324 -9.13 15.31 -13.34
N ASP A 325 -9.22 16.11 -14.40
CA ASP A 325 -8.10 16.32 -15.33
C ASP A 325 -6.88 16.95 -14.64
N ASP A 326 -7.10 17.80 -13.62
CA ASP A 326 -6.02 18.46 -12.88
C ASP A 326 -5.29 17.49 -11.93
N LYS A 327 -6.01 16.53 -11.32
CA LYS A 327 -5.43 15.44 -10.54
C LYS A 327 -4.57 14.52 -11.41
N LEU A 328 -5.00 14.23 -12.64
CA LEU A 328 -4.34 13.28 -13.55
C LEU A 328 -3.08 13.81 -14.26
N ARG A 329 -2.85 15.13 -14.23
CA ARG A 329 -1.86 15.77 -15.09
C ARG A 329 -0.44 15.58 -14.55
N LYS A 330 0.42 15.00 -15.39
CA LYS A 330 1.87 14.74 -15.17
C LYS A 330 2.18 13.67 -14.12
N GLU A 331 1.29 12.71 -13.94
CA GLU A 331 1.53 11.53 -13.09
C GLU A 331 2.60 10.61 -13.69
N TYR A 332 3.63 10.29 -12.90
CA TYR A 332 4.66 9.30 -13.23
C TYR A 332 4.20 7.90 -12.79
N VAL A 333 3.26 7.32 -13.55
CA VAL A 333 2.70 6.00 -13.21
C VAL A 333 2.59 5.06 -14.42
N PRO A 334 2.81 3.75 -14.23
CA PRO A 334 3.41 3.11 -13.06
C PRO A 334 4.95 3.13 -13.12
N PHE A 335 5.62 3.16 -11.97
CA PHE A 335 7.08 2.99 -11.87
C PHE A 335 7.51 1.55 -11.55
N THR A 336 6.54 0.66 -11.37
CA THR A 336 6.73 -0.74 -10.95
C THR A 336 6.76 -1.74 -12.11
N SER A 337 6.63 -1.25 -13.35
CA SER A 337 6.59 -2.08 -14.56
C SER A 337 7.95 -2.19 -15.24
N ASP A 338 8.22 -3.33 -15.86
CA ASP A 338 9.39 -3.51 -16.72
C ASP A 338 9.30 -2.75 -18.04
N TYR A 339 10.43 -2.63 -18.73
CA TYR A 339 10.45 -2.05 -20.07
C TYR A 339 9.62 -2.88 -21.04
N ALA A 340 8.49 -2.33 -21.50
CA ALA A 340 7.56 -3.05 -22.37
C ALA A 340 8.05 -3.09 -23.83
N GLY A 341 8.77 -2.07 -24.28
CA GLY A 341 9.18 -1.85 -25.66
C GLY A 341 8.02 -1.60 -26.65
N ILE A 342 6.94 -0.97 -26.21
CA ILE A 342 5.83 -0.47 -27.02
C ILE A 342 5.40 0.90 -26.50
N PRO A 343 5.27 1.96 -27.34
CA PRO A 343 4.92 3.29 -26.86
C PRO A 343 3.53 3.31 -26.23
N ALA A 344 3.44 3.90 -25.03
CA ALA A 344 2.16 4.09 -24.35
C ALA A 344 2.08 5.45 -23.64
N VAL A 345 0.90 6.06 -23.71
CA VAL A 345 0.62 7.37 -23.10
C VAL A 345 -0.72 7.33 -22.35
N TRP A 346 -0.79 8.13 -21.29
CA TRP A 346 -2.01 8.40 -20.55
C TRP A 346 -2.72 9.63 -21.11
N VAL A 347 -4.04 9.57 -21.18
CA VAL A 347 -4.92 10.69 -21.50
C VAL A 347 -5.91 10.86 -20.36
N ASN A 348 -6.23 12.10 -20.03
CA ASN A 348 -7.18 12.43 -18.97
C ASN A 348 -8.64 12.05 -19.35
N ALA A 349 -9.58 12.27 -18.43
CA ALA A 349 -10.96 11.86 -18.63
C ALA A 349 -11.65 12.65 -19.76
N THR A 350 -11.43 13.96 -19.84
CA THR A 350 -12.09 14.82 -20.83
C THR A 350 -11.62 14.55 -22.26
N GLU A 351 -10.31 14.62 -22.49
CA GLU A 351 -9.72 14.33 -23.80
C GLU A 351 -9.91 12.86 -24.17
N GLY A 352 -9.89 11.97 -23.18
CA GLY A 352 -10.14 10.55 -23.31
C GLY A 352 -11.49 10.22 -23.97
N GLN A 353 -12.53 11.03 -23.74
CA GLN A 353 -13.81 10.84 -24.44
C GLN A 353 -13.70 11.10 -25.95
N LYS A 354 -12.83 12.01 -26.39
CA LYS A 354 -12.55 12.19 -27.82
C LYS A 354 -11.84 10.95 -28.37
N VAL A 355 -10.82 10.47 -27.67
CA VAL A 355 -10.06 9.25 -28.02
C VAL A 355 -10.97 8.03 -28.15
N ILE A 356 -11.87 7.81 -27.18
CA ILE A 356 -12.80 6.67 -27.20
C ILE A 356 -13.78 6.77 -28.37
N ARG A 357 -14.29 7.97 -28.70
CA ARG A 357 -15.16 8.16 -29.88
C ARG A 357 -14.40 7.86 -31.17
N ALA A 358 -13.18 8.37 -31.30
CA ALA A 358 -12.31 8.12 -32.45
C ALA A 358 -12.00 6.63 -32.62
N ALA A 359 -11.70 5.93 -31.52
CA ALA A 359 -11.42 4.51 -31.50
C ALA A 359 -12.63 3.61 -31.83
N ARG A 360 -13.86 4.11 -31.58
CA ARG A 360 -15.09 3.43 -32.02
C ARG A 360 -15.43 3.73 -33.48
N ALA A 361 -14.97 4.86 -33.99
CA ALA A 361 -15.11 5.27 -35.37
C ALA A 361 -13.96 4.77 -36.26
N HIS A 362 -12.96 4.09 -35.69
CA HIS A 362 -11.79 3.58 -36.42
C HIS A 362 -11.03 4.70 -37.14
N GLN A 363 -10.89 5.87 -36.49
CA GLN A 363 -10.13 6.99 -37.02
C GLN A 363 -8.62 6.73 -36.97
N ALA A 364 -7.86 7.43 -37.81
CA ALA A 364 -6.41 7.37 -37.76
C ALA A 364 -5.88 8.15 -36.56
N GLY A 365 -4.86 7.62 -35.90
CA GLY A 365 -4.09 8.34 -34.90
C GLY A 365 -2.60 8.16 -35.09
N THR A 366 -1.83 9.10 -34.56
CA THR A 366 -0.37 9.09 -34.60
C THR A 366 0.18 9.34 -33.21
N VAL A 367 1.00 8.42 -32.70
CA VAL A 367 1.72 8.56 -31.42
C VAL A 367 3.18 8.81 -31.72
N ARG A 368 3.74 9.85 -31.11
CA ARG A 368 5.19 10.08 -31.04
C ARG A 368 5.61 10.01 -29.58
N LEU A 369 6.65 9.23 -29.32
CA LEU A 369 7.24 9.08 -28.00
C LEU A 369 8.74 8.86 -28.16
N GLN A 370 9.51 9.94 -28.06
CA GLN A 370 10.96 9.87 -28.04
C GLN A 370 11.43 9.76 -26.59
N ALA A 371 12.34 8.81 -26.35
CA ALA A 371 13.03 8.69 -25.08
C ALA A 371 14.50 8.35 -25.31
N GLU A 372 15.34 8.77 -24.37
CA GLU A 372 16.73 8.34 -24.31
C GLU A 372 16.81 6.99 -23.60
N LEU A 373 17.48 6.04 -24.26
CA LEU A 373 17.83 4.75 -23.68
C LEU A 373 19.30 4.77 -23.30
N GLN A 374 19.57 5.00 -22.02
CA GLN A 374 20.92 5.06 -21.50
C GLN A 374 21.32 3.69 -20.94
N LYS A 375 22.26 3.03 -21.62
CA LYS A 375 22.85 1.77 -21.14
C LYS A 375 23.75 2.01 -19.94
N ASN A 376 23.64 1.14 -18.94
CA ASN A 376 24.47 1.20 -17.72
C ASN A 376 24.47 2.59 -17.06
N ALA A 377 23.31 3.24 -16.98
CA ALA A 377 23.15 4.50 -16.27
C ALA A 377 23.52 4.29 -14.79
N PRO A 378 24.43 5.11 -14.23
CA PRO A 378 24.89 4.94 -12.85
C PRO A 378 23.84 5.44 -11.87
N THR A 379 23.77 4.78 -10.72
CA THR A 379 23.02 5.24 -9.55
C THR A 379 23.66 4.68 -8.29
N GLU A 380 23.42 5.30 -7.14
CA GLU A 380 24.14 4.97 -5.91
C GLU A 380 23.21 4.95 -4.70
N SER A 381 23.35 3.92 -3.86
CA SER A 381 22.93 3.98 -2.47
C SER A 381 24.13 4.30 -1.61
N PHE A 382 23.93 4.95 -0.47
CA PHE A 382 25.00 5.08 0.52
C PHE A 382 24.44 5.00 1.93
N TYR A 383 25.32 4.74 2.89
CA TYR A 383 24.96 4.81 4.30
C TYR A 383 26.04 5.47 5.14
N VAL A 384 25.62 5.97 6.30
CA VAL A 384 26.49 6.48 7.36
C VAL A 384 26.09 5.89 8.71
N LYS A 385 27.00 5.95 9.69
CA LYS A 385 26.76 5.42 11.03
C LYS A 385 26.96 6.50 12.10
N ILE A 386 26.05 6.54 13.06
CA ILE A 386 26.29 7.13 14.38
C ILE A 386 26.66 5.98 15.31
N GLU A 387 27.92 5.95 15.71
CA GLU A 387 28.51 4.89 16.52
C GLU A 387 27.93 4.89 17.95
N GLY A 388 27.18 3.84 18.30
CA GLY A 388 26.56 3.70 19.62
C GLY A 388 27.47 3.06 20.66
N LYS A 389 27.02 3.04 21.92
CA LYS A 389 27.75 2.37 23.03
C LYS A 389 27.75 0.85 22.84
N ASN A 390 26.61 0.28 22.49
CA ASN A 390 26.45 -1.10 22.08
C ASN A 390 26.82 -1.25 20.59
N LYS A 391 27.90 -2.00 20.32
CA LYS A 391 28.40 -2.27 18.97
C LYS A 391 27.78 -3.52 18.32
N GLN A 392 26.97 -4.26 19.06
CA GLN A 392 26.32 -5.49 18.59
C GLN A 392 24.89 -5.23 18.11
N GLU A 393 24.30 -4.08 18.44
CA GLU A 393 22.93 -3.74 18.07
C GLU A 393 22.88 -2.48 17.22
N ALA A 394 21.93 -2.49 16.28
CA ALA A 394 21.68 -1.39 15.37
C ALA A 394 20.22 -0.95 15.35
N ILE A 395 20.01 0.34 15.10
CA ILE A 395 18.73 0.90 14.63
C ILE A 395 18.94 1.34 13.19
N LEU A 396 18.13 0.81 12.27
CA LEU A 396 18.19 1.21 10.87
C LEU A 396 17.25 2.40 10.64
N VAL A 397 17.76 3.46 10.03
CA VAL A 397 16.96 4.61 9.59
C VAL A 397 17.10 4.70 8.08
N ASN A 398 16.00 4.60 7.33
CA ASN A 398 16.07 4.54 5.88
C ASN A 398 15.05 5.43 5.16
N THR A 399 15.38 5.73 3.91
CA THR A 399 14.52 6.41 2.93
C THR A 399 15.07 6.14 1.53
N HIS A 400 14.30 6.46 0.50
CA HIS A 400 14.79 6.50 -0.88
C HIS A 400 15.25 7.91 -1.28
N THR A 401 16.04 7.99 -2.35
CA THR A 401 16.68 9.24 -2.83
C THR A 401 16.19 9.69 -4.21
N ASP A 402 15.51 8.81 -4.93
CA ASP A 402 14.94 9.08 -6.24
C ASP A 402 13.45 9.41 -6.16
N GLY A 403 13.02 10.39 -6.96
CA GLY A 403 11.64 10.86 -7.01
C GLY A 403 11.43 12.02 -7.97
N VAL A 404 10.28 12.68 -7.90
CA VAL A 404 9.84 13.65 -8.93
C VAL A 404 9.46 15.03 -8.38
N ASN A 405 9.37 15.21 -7.05
CA ASN A 405 8.87 16.47 -6.48
C ASN A 405 9.40 16.77 -5.06
N ALA A 406 8.83 17.78 -4.40
CA ALA A 406 9.26 18.24 -3.09
C ALA A 406 8.90 17.29 -1.92
N ILE A 407 8.04 16.30 -2.15
CA ILE A 407 7.50 15.40 -1.13
C ILE A 407 8.13 14.02 -1.23
N GLU A 408 8.08 13.41 -2.41
CA GLU A 408 8.37 12.00 -2.64
C GLU A 408 9.73 11.56 -2.06
N GLU A 409 10.83 12.16 -2.47
CA GLU A 409 12.19 11.78 -2.05
C GLU A 409 12.73 12.62 -0.88
N ASN A 410 11.88 13.43 -0.24
CA ASN A 410 12.33 14.44 0.72
C ASN A 410 12.76 13.88 2.08
N GLY A 411 12.50 12.59 2.31
CA GLY A 411 12.96 11.87 3.49
C GLY A 411 14.47 11.93 3.68
N ALA A 412 15.23 11.95 2.58
CA ALA A 412 16.68 12.12 2.60
C ALA A 412 17.10 13.48 3.21
N VAL A 413 16.38 14.56 2.91
CA VAL A 413 16.60 15.87 3.54
C VAL A 413 16.19 15.85 5.02
N GLY A 414 15.12 15.13 5.37
CA GLY A 414 14.73 14.88 6.75
C GLY A 414 15.84 14.17 7.55
N MET A 415 16.42 13.13 6.97
CA MET A 415 17.52 12.36 7.58
C MET A 415 18.79 13.19 7.79
N LEU A 416 19.11 14.17 6.91
CA LEU A 416 20.20 15.12 7.18
C LEU A 416 19.96 15.91 8.47
N SER A 417 18.72 16.35 8.71
CA SER A 417 18.36 17.09 9.92
C SER A 417 18.43 16.19 11.16
N MET A 418 18.02 14.93 11.01
CA MET A 418 18.12 13.93 12.08
C MET A 418 19.58 13.61 12.43
N LEU A 419 20.44 13.38 11.43
CA LEU A 419 21.88 13.15 11.61
C LEU A 419 22.55 14.32 12.34
N ARG A 420 22.25 15.55 11.92
CA ARG A 420 22.77 16.77 12.55
C ARG A 420 22.32 16.90 14.00
N TYR A 421 21.10 16.48 14.33
CA TYR A 421 20.63 16.49 15.71
C TYR A 421 21.30 15.38 16.55
N LEU A 422 21.24 14.13 16.08
CA LEU A 422 21.63 12.95 16.85
C LEU A 422 23.14 12.80 17.06
N ARG A 423 23.98 13.47 16.26
CA ARG A 423 25.44 13.41 16.40
C ARG A 423 26.00 14.05 17.68
N HIS A 424 25.20 14.78 18.45
CA HIS A 424 25.68 15.55 19.61
C HIS A 424 25.97 14.66 20.81
N GLU A 425 25.29 13.52 20.94
CA GLU A 425 25.48 12.57 22.04
C GLU A 425 25.57 11.14 21.47
N PRO A 426 26.49 10.29 21.97
CA PRO A 426 26.53 8.90 21.55
C PRO A 426 25.23 8.16 21.93
N PRO A 427 24.54 7.54 20.97
CA PRO A 427 23.35 6.73 21.25
C PRO A 427 23.70 5.43 22.00
N GLU A 428 22.69 4.77 22.57
CA GLU A 428 22.89 3.46 23.18
C GLU A 428 23.25 2.42 22.12
N ARG A 429 22.58 2.45 20.96
CA ARG A 429 22.81 1.52 19.84
C ARG A 429 23.36 2.24 18.62
N THR A 430 24.07 1.50 17.78
CA THR A 430 24.58 2.07 16.53
C THR A 430 23.42 2.43 15.61
N MET A 431 23.36 3.67 15.13
CA MET A 431 22.31 4.07 14.18
C MET A 431 22.88 4.07 12.77
N VAL A 432 22.27 3.30 11.88
CA VAL A 432 22.68 3.21 10.47
C VAL A 432 21.67 3.97 9.61
N PHE A 433 22.11 5.05 8.99
CA PHE A 433 21.28 5.88 8.10
C PHE A 433 21.53 5.46 6.66
N ALA A 434 20.57 4.79 6.03
CA ALA A 434 20.64 4.29 4.67
C ALA A 434 19.83 5.18 3.70
N PHE A 435 20.52 5.70 2.68
CA PHE A 435 19.96 6.50 1.60
C PHE A 435 19.93 5.64 0.35
N VAL A 436 18.75 5.12 0.02
CA VAL A 436 18.62 4.04 -0.96
C VAL A 436 18.21 4.59 -2.33
N THR A 437 18.80 4.07 -3.40
CA THR A 437 18.35 4.35 -4.78
C THR A 437 17.43 3.24 -5.29
N GLY A 438 16.56 3.59 -6.24
CA GLY A 438 15.89 2.63 -7.10
C GLY A 438 14.41 2.43 -6.81
N HIS A 439 13.82 3.28 -5.97
CA HIS A 439 12.38 3.24 -5.70
C HIS A 439 11.57 3.43 -6.99
N PHE A 440 11.99 4.35 -7.86
CA PHE A 440 11.35 4.61 -9.17
C PHE A 440 11.74 3.61 -10.27
N ARG A 441 12.53 2.58 -9.92
CA ARG A 441 12.87 1.45 -10.81
C ARG A 441 12.86 0.13 -10.04
N LEU A 442 11.79 -0.12 -9.29
CA LEU A 442 11.63 -1.35 -8.51
C LEU A 442 11.92 -2.65 -9.28
N PRO A 443 11.58 -2.83 -10.56
CA PRO A 443 11.88 -4.10 -11.22
C PRO A 443 13.38 -4.44 -11.30
N GLU A 444 14.27 -3.45 -11.27
CA GLU A 444 15.73 -3.67 -11.17
C GLU A 444 16.20 -3.70 -9.71
N PHE A 445 15.57 -2.91 -8.82
CA PHE A 445 16.12 -2.61 -7.50
C PHE A 445 15.34 -3.19 -6.31
N LYS A 446 14.19 -3.83 -6.51
CA LYS A 446 13.32 -4.24 -5.39
C LYS A 446 13.86 -5.40 -4.56
N GLY A 447 14.88 -6.13 -5.03
CA GLY A 447 15.33 -7.38 -4.39
C GLY A 447 14.16 -8.33 -4.12
N THR A 448 13.66 -8.36 -2.87
CA THR A 448 12.46 -9.10 -2.49
C THR A 448 11.15 -8.31 -2.61
N SER A 449 11.12 -7.03 -2.21
CA SER A 449 9.88 -6.25 -2.09
C SER A 449 10.01 -4.78 -2.49
N GLN A 450 10.97 -4.03 -1.92
CA GLN A 450 11.22 -2.61 -2.20
C GLN A 450 12.72 -2.32 -2.35
N ALA A 451 13.12 -1.10 -2.72
CA ALA A 451 14.52 -0.79 -3.02
C ALA A 451 15.46 -1.11 -1.83
N THR A 452 15.01 -0.87 -0.60
CA THR A 452 15.73 -1.19 0.64
C THR A 452 16.09 -2.67 0.76
N SER A 453 15.33 -3.59 0.14
CA SER A 453 15.69 -5.02 0.14
C SER A 453 17.04 -5.28 -0.51
N THR A 454 17.38 -4.56 -1.59
CA THR A 454 18.66 -4.72 -2.27
C THR A 454 19.80 -4.24 -1.38
N TRP A 455 19.59 -3.14 -0.65
CA TRP A 455 20.56 -2.65 0.34
C TRP A 455 20.74 -3.63 1.51
N LEU A 456 19.64 -4.16 2.07
CA LEU A 456 19.72 -5.18 3.14
C LEU A 456 20.46 -6.45 2.69
N GLN A 457 20.28 -6.88 1.44
CA GLN A 457 20.99 -8.03 0.89
C GLN A 457 22.48 -7.76 0.69
N ALA A 458 22.85 -6.53 0.37
CA ALA A 458 24.25 -6.11 0.23
C ALA A 458 24.95 -5.97 1.58
N HIS A 459 24.22 -5.68 2.66
CA HIS A 459 24.76 -5.37 3.99
C HIS A 459 24.26 -6.25 5.14
N PRO A 460 24.29 -7.60 5.04
CA PRO A 460 23.87 -8.47 6.14
C PRO A 460 24.61 -8.20 7.44
N GLU A 461 25.86 -7.75 7.37
CA GLU A 461 26.72 -7.42 8.52
C GLU A 461 26.17 -6.28 9.39
N LEU A 462 25.26 -5.47 8.85
CA LEU A 462 24.68 -4.33 9.56
C LEU A 462 23.40 -4.67 10.33
N TRP A 463 22.80 -5.85 10.12
CA TRP A 463 21.46 -6.10 10.66
C TRP A 463 21.09 -7.54 11.03
N ASP A 464 21.71 -8.58 10.43
CA ASP A 464 21.16 -9.94 10.50
C ASP A 464 21.41 -10.68 11.84
N GLY A 465 22.27 -10.14 12.71
CA GLY A 465 22.60 -10.68 14.02
C GLY A 465 23.35 -12.01 14.02
N ARG A 466 23.98 -12.39 12.90
CA ARG A 466 24.91 -13.55 12.86
C ARG A 466 26.20 -13.26 13.63
N GLU A 467 27.00 -14.30 13.86
CA GLU A 467 28.29 -14.16 14.54
C GLU A 467 29.17 -13.10 13.85
N GLY A 468 29.58 -12.07 14.60
CA GLY A 468 30.37 -10.95 14.09
C GLY A 468 29.57 -9.84 13.38
N HIS A 469 28.25 -9.99 13.22
CA HIS A 469 27.37 -8.99 12.61
C HIS A 469 26.58 -8.22 13.67
N MET A 470 26.17 -7.00 13.33
CA MET A 470 25.18 -6.26 14.13
C MET A 470 23.81 -6.91 13.99
N ARG A 471 23.00 -6.83 15.05
CA ARG A 471 21.58 -7.16 15.03
C ARG A 471 20.77 -5.87 14.96
N ALA A 472 20.01 -5.69 13.89
CA ALA A 472 19.03 -4.60 13.83
C ALA A 472 17.88 -4.93 14.80
N VAL A 473 17.73 -4.11 15.84
CA VAL A 473 16.68 -4.28 16.85
C VAL A 473 15.44 -3.45 16.55
N ALA A 474 15.56 -2.48 15.63
CA ALA A 474 14.45 -1.67 15.14
C ALA A 474 14.77 -1.00 13.80
N GLY A 475 13.73 -0.60 13.09
CA GLY A 475 13.78 0.18 11.85
C GLY A 475 12.88 1.41 11.89
N ILE A 476 13.34 2.54 11.34
CA ILE A 476 12.57 3.78 11.21
C ILE A 476 12.68 4.29 9.78
N THR A 477 11.56 4.33 9.06
CA THR A 477 11.53 4.82 7.68
C THR A 477 10.95 6.22 7.64
N VAL A 478 11.60 7.11 6.88
CA VAL A 478 11.31 8.54 6.83
C VAL A 478 10.89 8.90 5.40
N GLU A 479 9.60 9.06 5.13
CA GLU A 479 9.08 9.37 3.78
C GLU A 479 8.04 10.50 3.81
N HIS A 480 7.95 11.24 2.70
CA HIS A 480 6.83 12.12 2.32
C HIS A 480 6.47 13.23 3.33
N LEU A 481 7.49 13.88 3.88
CA LEU A 481 7.35 14.90 4.92
C LEU A 481 6.71 16.19 4.38
N GLY A 482 5.99 16.91 5.23
CA GLY A 482 5.44 18.24 4.94
C GLY A 482 4.29 18.25 3.93
N SER A 483 3.65 17.12 3.64
CA SER A 483 2.58 17.06 2.63
C SER A 483 1.23 17.56 3.14
N MET A 484 0.64 18.51 2.40
CA MET A 484 -0.75 18.98 2.60
C MET A 484 -1.73 18.18 1.74
N GLU A 485 -2.97 18.01 2.20
CA GLU A 485 -3.96 17.21 1.50
C GLU A 485 -4.65 18.00 0.38
N TRP A 486 -4.68 17.38 -0.81
CA TRP A 486 -5.42 17.84 -1.98
C TRP A 486 -6.25 16.68 -2.51
N LYS A 487 -7.51 16.97 -2.88
CA LYS A 487 -8.51 15.97 -3.27
C LYS A 487 -9.43 16.50 -4.36
N ASP A 488 -10.04 15.57 -5.10
CA ASP A 488 -11.20 15.89 -5.92
C ASP A 488 -12.41 16.17 -5.01
N ASP A 489 -13.07 17.31 -5.21
CA ASP A 489 -14.35 17.60 -4.56
C ASP A 489 -15.52 16.84 -5.23
N GLY A 490 -16.72 16.93 -4.64
CA GLY A 490 -17.92 16.26 -5.19
C GLY A 490 -18.36 16.76 -6.58
N GLU A 491 -17.77 17.85 -7.07
CA GLU A 491 -17.99 18.41 -8.42
C GLU A 491 -16.84 18.05 -9.39
N GLY A 492 -15.84 17.28 -8.93
CA GLY A 492 -14.68 16.89 -9.74
C GLY A 492 -13.64 17.99 -9.90
N ARG A 493 -13.56 18.94 -8.96
CA ARG A 493 -12.48 19.95 -8.93
C ARG A 493 -11.38 19.49 -7.97
N TYR A 494 -10.14 19.48 -8.43
CA TYR A 494 -8.98 19.17 -7.61
C TYR A 494 -8.51 20.41 -6.84
N GLY A 495 -8.43 20.32 -5.51
CA GLY A 495 -8.05 21.46 -4.68
C GLY A 495 -7.62 21.11 -3.26
N PRO A 496 -7.08 22.09 -2.51
CA PRO A 496 -6.66 21.89 -1.14
C PRO A 496 -7.87 21.63 -0.22
N THR A 497 -7.76 20.66 0.69
CA THR A 497 -8.81 20.38 1.67
C THR A 497 -8.68 21.24 2.94
N GLY A 498 -7.52 21.88 3.12
CA GLY A 498 -7.15 22.59 4.34
C GLY A 498 -6.58 21.69 5.44
N LEU A 499 -6.50 20.38 5.21
CA LEU A 499 -5.91 19.42 6.14
C LEU A 499 -4.48 19.07 5.73
N ILE A 500 -3.71 18.55 6.68
CA ILE A 500 -2.49 17.81 6.37
C ILE A 500 -2.86 16.46 5.75
N SER A 501 -1.99 15.92 4.89
CA SER A 501 -2.14 14.56 4.38
C SER A 501 -2.21 13.57 5.54
N THR A 502 -3.02 12.51 5.40
CA THR A 502 -3.05 11.45 6.41
C THR A 502 -1.67 10.83 6.53
N GLU A 503 -1.16 10.82 7.76
CA GLU A 503 0.14 10.29 8.12
C GLU A 503 0.00 8.79 8.34
N TYR A 504 0.00 7.99 7.26
CA TYR A 504 0.06 6.54 7.41
C TYR A 504 1.39 6.16 8.05
N THR A 505 1.33 5.30 9.06
CA THR A 505 2.53 4.83 9.76
C THR A 505 2.45 3.34 10.03
N TYR A 506 3.31 2.56 9.38
CA TYR A 506 3.39 1.12 9.64
C TYR A 506 4.13 0.84 10.95
N ALA A 507 3.47 0.13 11.86
CA ALA A 507 4.06 -0.38 13.08
C ALA A 507 4.23 -1.91 13.01
N GLY A 508 5.47 -2.37 13.14
CA GLY A 508 5.82 -3.79 13.08
C GLY A 508 5.12 -4.62 14.17
N ASN A 509 4.89 -4.05 15.34
CA ASN A 509 4.18 -4.65 16.47
C ASN A 509 3.52 -3.56 17.35
N GLU A 510 2.82 -3.96 18.42
CA GLU A 510 2.16 -3.01 19.33
C GLU A 510 3.13 -2.09 20.08
N ARG A 511 4.35 -2.55 20.38
CA ARG A 511 5.35 -1.72 21.05
C ARG A 511 5.75 -0.55 20.16
N MET A 512 6.04 -0.82 18.88
CA MET A 512 6.39 0.23 17.91
C MET A 512 5.21 1.18 17.69
N GLY A 513 3.98 0.66 17.65
CA GLY A 513 2.76 1.48 17.57
C GLY A 513 2.61 2.41 18.77
N ALA A 514 2.83 1.90 19.99
CA ALA A 514 2.78 2.70 21.20
C ALA A 514 3.88 3.77 21.25
N ILE A 515 5.10 3.43 20.80
CA ILE A 515 6.21 4.39 20.69
C ILE A 515 5.86 5.52 19.72
N TRP A 516 5.30 5.18 18.55
CA TRP A 516 4.90 6.19 17.58
C TRP A 516 3.81 7.12 18.12
N LEU A 517 2.76 6.55 18.73
CA LEU A 517 1.68 7.34 19.35
C LEU A 517 2.21 8.28 20.43
N LYS A 518 3.15 7.80 21.27
CA LYS A 518 3.84 8.62 22.26
C LYS A 518 4.66 9.74 21.61
N ALA A 519 5.30 9.47 20.49
CA ALA A 519 6.11 10.44 19.75
C ALA A 519 5.28 11.56 19.08
N VAL A 520 3.98 11.35 18.84
CA VAL A 520 3.09 12.33 18.20
C VAL A 520 2.08 13.00 19.16
N GLU A 521 1.96 12.55 20.41
CA GLU A 521 0.88 12.96 21.31
C GLU A 521 0.81 14.47 21.62
N GLU A 522 1.95 15.17 21.61
CA GLU A 522 2.06 16.59 21.96
C GLU A 522 1.99 17.53 20.73
N LYS A 523 1.71 17.00 19.54
CA LYS A 523 1.72 17.80 18.31
C LYS A 523 0.51 18.70 18.16
N SER A 524 0.76 19.91 17.68
CA SER A 524 -0.29 20.84 17.23
C SER A 524 -1.05 20.34 16.00
N ARG A 525 -0.35 19.67 15.08
CA ARG A 525 -0.91 19.15 13.83
C ARG A 525 -0.46 17.71 13.64
N THR A 526 -1.39 16.77 13.74
CA THR A 526 -1.15 15.36 13.42
C THR A 526 -2.45 14.71 13.00
N ARG A 527 -2.33 13.75 12.08
CA ARG A 527 -3.43 12.99 11.51
C ARG A 527 -2.90 11.61 11.15
N THR A 528 -2.42 10.88 12.15
CA THR A 528 -1.77 9.59 11.93
C THR A 528 -2.73 8.42 12.06
N VAL A 529 -2.57 7.46 11.15
CA VAL A 529 -3.20 6.14 11.22
C VAL A 529 -2.09 5.10 11.28
N VAL A 530 -2.08 4.34 12.37
CA VAL A 530 -1.10 3.27 12.59
C VAL A 530 -1.60 2.01 11.90
N LEU A 531 -0.80 1.50 10.98
CA LEU A 531 -1.08 0.32 10.18
C LEU A 531 -0.20 -0.85 10.60
N ARG A 532 -0.63 -2.07 10.25
CA ARG A 532 0.24 -3.25 10.24
C ARG A 532 0.41 -3.78 8.82
N GLY A 533 1.48 -4.55 8.60
CA GLY A 533 1.61 -5.35 7.39
C GLY A 533 0.36 -6.19 7.15
N HIS A 534 -0.19 -6.10 5.93
CA HIS A 534 -1.42 -6.78 5.55
C HIS A 534 -1.33 -7.39 4.15
N ASN A 535 -1.85 -8.60 3.97
CA ASN A 535 -1.88 -9.33 2.68
C ASN A 535 -0.53 -9.34 1.94
N ARG A 536 0.56 -9.58 2.67
CA ARG A 536 1.95 -9.57 2.15
C ARG A 536 2.40 -8.23 1.57
N PHE A 537 1.85 -7.14 2.07
CA PHE A 537 2.09 -5.81 1.54
C PHE A 537 2.21 -4.74 2.64
N GLN A 538 3.12 -3.79 2.41
CA GLN A 538 3.19 -2.48 3.06
C GLN A 538 3.54 -1.44 1.99
N PHE A 539 3.02 -0.22 2.12
CA PHE A 539 3.52 0.89 1.32
C PHE A 539 4.87 1.38 1.87
N GLY A 540 5.77 1.76 0.97
CA GLY A 540 7.03 2.43 1.33
C GLY A 540 8.20 1.54 1.66
N GLU A 541 9.33 2.19 1.91
CA GLU A 541 10.63 1.56 2.13
C GLU A 541 10.77 0.86 3.51
N SER A 542 9.71 0.83 4.33
CA SER A 542 9.68 0.04 5.57
C SER A 542 9.39 -1.43 5.35
N GLN A 543 8.80 -1.81 4.20
CA GLN A 543 8.39 -3.19 3.92
C GLN A 543 9.55 -4.20 4.06
N PRO A 544 10.74 -3.96 3.49
CA PRO A 544 11.85 -4.92 3.57
C PRO A 544 12.33 -5.16 5.01
N LEU A 545 12.34 -4.11 5.84
CA LEU A 545 12.71 -4.19 7.24
C LEU A 545 11.71 -5.05 8.03
N PHE A 546 10.41 -4.84 7.78
CA PHE A 546 9.36 -5.66 8.37
C PHE A 546 9.49 -7.14 7.96
N GLU A 547 9.73 -7.42 6.68
CA GLU A 547 9.91 -8.77 6.15
C GLU A 547 11.15 -9.47 6.70
N ALA A 548 12.19 -8.70 7.02
CA ALA A 548 13.39 -9.18 7.71
C ALA A 548 13.14 -9.51 9.21
N GLY A 549 11.92 -9.28 9.71
CA GLY A 549 11.54 -9.51 11.11
C GLY A 549 11.99 -8.41 12.08
N ILE A 550 12.53 -7.30 11.56
CA ILE A 550 12.94 -6.12 12.34
C ILE A 550 11.67 -5.34 12.71
N PRO A 551 11.41 -5.00 13.98
CA PRO A 551 10.26 -4.18 14.34
C PRO A 551 10.41 -2.76 13.79
N VAL A 552 9.40 -2.25 13.09
CA VAL A 552 9.48 -0.98 12.33
C VAL A 552 8.52 0.10 12.80
N ILE A 553 8.90 1.36 12.59
CA ILE A 553 8.01 2.52 12.41
C ILE A 553 8.26 3.05 10.99
N GLY A 554 7.35 2.77 10.06
CA GLY A 554 7.43 3.23 8.67
C GLY A 554 6.51 4.41 8.41
N PHE A 555 7.03 5.64 8.40
CA PHE A 555 6.25 6.86 8.22
C PHE A 555 6.12 7.21 6.73
N ILE A 556 4.90 7.16 6.18
CA ILE A 556 4.63 7.33 4.75
C ILE A 556 3.26 8.00 4.48
N PRO A 557 3.13 9.33 4.62
CA PRO A 557 1.99 10.06 4.05
C PRO A 557 1.82 9.78 2.55
N MET A 558 0.59 9.64 2.05
CA MET A 558 0.34 9.33 0.62
C MET A 558 -0.60 10.37 0.00
N PRO A 559 -0.12 11.58 -0.35
CA PRO A 559 -0.94 12.57 -1.07
C PRO A 559 -1.21 12.16 -2.52
N ASP A 560 -2.29 12.68 -3.11
CA ASP A 560 -2.67 12.33 -4.50
C ASP A 560 -1.66 12.79 -5.55
N TYR A 561 -0.92 13.87 -5.27
CA TYR A 561 0.08 14.45 -6.18
C TYR A 561 1.49 13.86 -5.98
N LEU A 562 1.60 12.76 -5.22
CA LEU A 562 2.87 12.20 -4.78
C LEU A 562 3.82 11.92 -5.94
N LEU A 563 3.31 11.48 -7.10
CA LEU A 563 4.12 11.12 -8.27
C LEU A 563 3.98 12.12 -9.43
N VAL A 564 3.58 13.36 -9.13
CA VAL A 564 3.44 14.41 -10.15
C VAL A 564 4.79 15.04 -10.48
N ASP A 565 5.23 14.92 -11.74
CA ASP A 565 6.45 15.55 -12.28
C ASP A 565 6.11 16.86 -13.01
N ARG A 566 5.96 17.93 -12.23
CA ARG A 566 5.74 19.30 -12.73
C ARG A 566 6.91 20.22 -12.39
N GLU A 567 7.03 21.29 -13.16
CA GLU A 567 8.05 22.33 -12.95
C GLU A 567 7.97 22.96 -11.54
N SER A 568 6.76 23.11 -10.98
CA SER A 568 6.54 23.62 -9.62
C SER A 568 7.06 22.70 -8.51
N ARG A 569 7.37 21.43 -8.81
CA ARG A 569 7.75 20.39 -7.85
C ARG A 569 6.76 20.25 -6.69
N GLU A 570 5.50 20.61 -6.92
CA GLU A 570 4.42 20.60 -5.93
C GLU A 570 4.73 21.41 -4.66
N MET A 571 5.60 22.44 -4.75
CA MET A 571 5.97 23.30 -3.63
C MET A 571 4.78 24.10 -3.05
N ASP A 572 3.72 24.31 -3.83
CA ASP A 572 2.46 24.91 -3.37
C ASP A 572 1.68 24.01 -2.39
N LYS A 573 2.06 22.73 -2.30
CA LYS A 573 1.42 21.70 -1.46
C LYS A 573 2.33 21.22 -0.32
N PHE A 574 3.51 21.82 -0.19
CA PHE A 574 4.50 21.52 0.83
C PHE A 574 4.48 22.56 1.98
N ASP A 575 4.46 22.07 3.22
CA ASP A 575 4.57 22.88 4.44
C ASP A 575 5.83 22.50 5.22
N VAL A 576 6.83 23.38 5.21
CA VAL A 576 8.10 23.16 5.92
C VAL A 576 7.98 23.18 7.45
N LYS A 577 6.97 23.86 8.01
CA LYS A 577 6.72 23.80 9.46
C LYS A 577 6.17 22.42 9.82
N LEU A 578 5.30 21.86 8.97
CA LEU A 578 4.81 20.49 9.14
C LEU A 578 5.96 19.48 9.02
N MET A 579 6.83 19.61 8.01
CA MET A 579 8.04 18.79 7.90
C MET A 579 8.88 18.83 9.19
N ARG A 580 9.11 20.02 9.75
CA ARG A 580 9.83 20.16 11.03
C ARG A 580 9.12 19.44 12.18
N GLU A 581 7.81 19.62 12.33
CA GLU A 581 7.02 18.92 13.35
C GLU A 581 7.10 17.39 13.18
N GLN A 582 7.09 16.89 11.94
CA GLN A 582 7.26 15.47 11.62
C GLN A 582 8.64 14.93 11.98
N ILE A 583 9.70 15.67 11.65
CA ILE A 583 11.07 15.32 12.04
C ILE A 583 11.22 15.30 13.57
N VAL A 584 10.57 16.21 14.31
CA VAL A 584 10.53 16.15 15.78
C VAL A 584 9.97 14.81 16.24
N SER A 585 8.82 14.36 15.72
CA SER A 585 8.26 13.05 16.12
C SER A 585 9.14 11.88 15.72
N LEU A 586 9.77 11.91 14.55
CA LEU A 586 10.69 10.85 14.14
C LEU A 586 11.91 10.80 15.07
N LEU A 587 12.46 11.94 15.47
CA LEU A 587 13.52 12.01 16.48
C LEU A 587 13.06 11.50 17.85
N LYS A 588 11.83 11.86 18.28
CA LYS A 588 11.25 11.31 19.51
C LYS A 588 11.16 9.78 19.42
N ALA A 589 10.64 9.25 18.32
CA ALA A 589 10.52 7.82 18.09
C ALA A 589 11.89 7.12 18.11
N VAL A 590 12.90 7.66 17.41
CA VAL A 590 14.29 7.15 17.45
C VAL A 590 14.82 7.09 18.89
N LYS A 591 14.70 8.17 19.66
CA LYS A 591 15.19 8.21 21.05
C LYS A 591 14.44 7.25 21.97
N LEU A 592 13.12 7.11 21.79
CA LEU A 592 12.31 6.17 22.56
C LEU A 592 12.67 4.71 22.23
N VAL A 593 12.89 4.39 20.96
CA VAL A 593 13.39 3.08 20.53
C VAL A 593 14.78 2.81 21.13
N ASP A 594 15.70 3.76 21.02
CA ASP A 594 17.06 3.63 21.54
C ASP A 594 17.12 3.48 23.07
N ALA A 595 16.15 4.05 23.80
CA ALA A 595 16.02 3.89 25.24
C ALA A 595 15.24 2.64 25.68
N THR A 596 14.58 1.92 24.76
CA THR A 596 13.80 0.73 25.08
C THR A 596 14.70 -0.51 25.03
N GLU A 597 14.56 -1.41 26.00
CA GLU A 597 15.31 -2.68 26.02
C GLU A 597 14.97 -3.57 24.80
N THR A 598 15.95 -4.33 24.31
CA THR A 598 15.81 -5.09 23.06
C THR A 598 14.73 -6.17 23.12
N ASP A 599 14.55 -6.80 24.27
CA ASP A 599 13.49 -7.77 24.51
C ASP A 599 12.10 -7.13 24.53
N GLU A 600 11.99 -5.88 24.98
CA GLU A 600 10.77 -5.09 24.96
C GLU A 600 10.39 -4.60 23.55
N LEU A 601 11.37 -4.27 22.71
CA LEU A 601 11.17 -3.92 21.29
C LEU A 601 10.62 -5.12 20.49
N GLY A 602 11.09 -6.32 20.82
CA GLY A 602 10.59 -7.58 20.26
C GLY A 602 10.97 -7.79 18.80
N LYS A 603 10.03 -8.33 18.01
CA LYS A 603 10.16 -8.58 16.56
C LYS A 603 8.95 -8.03 15.84
N SER A 604 9.06 -7.81 14.53
CA SER A 604 7.87 -7.56 13.71
C SER A 604 6.90 -8.76 13.78
N ASP A 605 5.62 -8.45 13.84
CA ASP A 605 4.56 -9.45 13.66
C ASP A 605 4.60 -10.01 12.23
N SER A 606 3.96 -11.14 11.99
CA SER A 606 3.66 -11.55 10.62
C SER A 606 2.64 -10.61 9.97
N TYR A 607 2.61 -10.64 8.64
CA TYR A 607 1.48 -10.11 7.88
C TYR A 607 0.17 -10.63 8.45
N SER A 608 -0.79 -9.73 8.64
CA SER A 608 -2.20 -10.11 8.75
C SER A 608 -2.75 -10.40 7.37
N TYR A 609 -3.83 -11.18 7.27
CA TYR A 609 -4.43 -11.53 5.98
C TYR A 609 -5.94 -11.30 5.95
N PHE A 610 -6.50 -11.38 4.74
CA PHE A 610 -7.92 -11.22 4.42
C PHE A 610 -8.42 -9.79 4.46
N TYR A 611 -9.42 -9.49 5.29
CA TYR A 611 -9.99 -8.15 5.41
C TYR A 611 -9.54 -7.54 6.74
N GLY A 612 -8.68 -6.55 6.66
CA GLY A 612 -8.16 -5.77 7.78
C GLY A 612 -9.18 -4.81 8.39
N ARG A 613 -8.88 -4.37 9.62
CA ARG A 613 -9.64 -3.31 10.29
C ARG A 613 -9.44 -1.99 9.53
N THR A 614 -10.52 -1.26 9.31
CA THR A 614 -10.49 0.05 8.64
C THR A 614 -10.74 1.23 9.57
N ARG A 615 -11.00 0.94 10.86
CA ARG A 615 -11.18 1.88 11.96
C ARG A 615 -10.58 1.33 13.23
#